data_AF-A0A3M2Z1M0-F1
#
_entry.id   AF-A0A3M2Z1M0-F1
#
_cell.length_a   1.000
_cell.length_b   1.000
_cell.length_c   1.000
_cell.angle_alpha   90.00
_cell.angle_beta   90.00
_cell.angle_gamma   90.00
#
_symmetry.space_group_name_H-M   'P 1'
#
loop_
_entity.id
_entity.type
_entity.pdbx_description
1 polymer ?
#
loop_
_entity_poly.entity_id
_entity_poly.type
_entity_poly.pdbx_seq_one_letter_code
_entity_poly.pdbx_strand_id
1 'polypeptide(L)'
;LVVGAVSVTFMDAEDQPIFEPELNTTPLWTHTHLLALFEADTNAELALAHLSLLTGAELPEHSAEVIEDQDWERSWMDNFQPMCFGQRLWIVPSWHAAPQPDAVNLLLDPGLAFGT
;
A
#
# COMPACT_ATOMS: atom_id res chain seq x y z
N LEU A 1 -10.12 15.23 -10.67
CA LEU A 1 -10.92 14.81 -9.49
C LEU A 1 -11.49 16.05 -8.84
N VAL A 2 -12.83 16.20 -8.79
CA VAL A 2 -13.55 17.49 -8.57
C VAL A 2 -13.23 18.16 -7.24
N VAL A 3 -12.80 17.39 -6.23
CA VAL A 3 -12.50 17.88 -4.88
C VAL A 3 -11.01 17.85 -4.53
N GLY A 4 -10.12 17.63 -5.51
CA GLY A 4 -8.67 17.69 -5.30
C GLY A 4 -7.98 16.38 -4.90
N ALA A 5 -8.66 15.23 -5.03
CA ALA A 5 -7.99 13.94 -4.85
C ALA A 5 -6.90 13.74 -5.92
N VAL A 6 -5.77 13.16 -5.53
CA VAL A 6 -4.65 12.81 -6.42
C VAL A 6 -4.81 11.42 -7.03
N SER A 7 -5.54 10.55 -6.34
CA SER A 7 -5.90 9.21 -6.82
C SER A 7 -7.25 8.80 -6.26
N VAL A 8 -7.97 7.98 -7.01
CA VAL A 8 -9.19 7.31 -6.55
C VAL A 8 -9.15 5.85 -6.96
N THR A 9 -9.36 4.98 -5.99
CA THR A 9 -9.39 3.53 -6.15
C THR A 9 -10.78 3.02 -5.79
N PHE A 10 -11.33 2.15 -6.64
CA PHE A 10 -12.54 1.39 -6.39
C PHE A 10 -12.14 -0.01 -5.97
N MET A 11 -12.64 -0.45 -4.80
CA MET A 11 -12.30 -1.75 -4.21
C MET A 11 -13.56 -2.54 -3.91
N ASP A 12 -13.44 -3.86 -3.93
CA ASP A 12 -14.47 -4.77 -3.47
C ASP A 12 -14.77 -4.55 -1.99
N ALA A 13 -16.06 -4.49 -1.65
CA ALA A 13 -16.53 -4.41 -0.27
C ALA A 13 -16.99 -5.77 0.31
N GLU A 14 -17.32 -6.74 -0.55
CA GLU A 14 -18.06 -7.96 -0.15
C GLU A 14 -17.48 -9.27 -0.72
N ASP A 15 -16.22 -9.25 -1.19
CA ASP A 15 -15.54 -10.41 -1.81
C ASP A 15 -16.36 -10.99 -2.99
N GLN A 16 -16.95 -10.10 -3.79
CA GLN A 16 -17.72 -10.45 -4.97
C GLN A 16 -16.77 -10.64 -6.17
N PRO A 17 -16.68 -11.85 -6.77
CA PRO A 17 -15.82 -12.07 -7.92
C PRO A 17 -16.37 -11.33 -9.15
N ILE A 18 -15.49 -10.58 -9.81
CA ILE A 18 -15.72 -10.06 -11.16
C ILE A 18 -15.02 -10.99 -12.14
N PHE A 19 -15.80 -11.66 -12.98
CA PHE A 19 -15.28 -12.52 -14.06
C PHE A 19 -14.85 -11.70 -15.27
N GLU A 20 -14.25 -12.37 -16.27
CA GLU A 20 -13.81 -11.72 -17.49
C GLU A 20 -14.98 -10.93 -18.13
N PRO A 21 -14.84 -9.60 -18.21
CA PRO A 21 -15.91 -8.75 -18.68
C PRO A 21 -15.97 -8.77 -20.21
N GLU A 22 -17.10 -8.38 -20.78
CA GLU A 22 -17.19 -8.21 -22.23
C GLU A 22 -16.17 -7.17 -22.72
N LEU A 23 -15.71 -7.33 -23.97
CA LEU A 23 -14.77 -6.40 -24.59
C LEU A 23 -15.29 -4.96 -24.49
N ASN A 24 -14.44 -4.07 -23.97
CA ASN A 24 -14.72 -2.64 -23.71
C ASN A 24 -15.70 -2.36 -22.57
N THR A 25 -15.87 -3.29 -21.62
CA THR A 25 -16.63 -3.03 -20.39
C THR A 25 -15.71 -3.00 -19.17
N THR A 26 -16.12 -2.27 -18.13
CA THR A 26 -15.42 -2.18 -16.85
C THR A 26 -16.46 -2.29 -15.73
N PRO A 27 -16.99 -3.50 -15.48
CA PRO A 27 -17.95 -3.69 -14.41
C PRO A 27 -17.31 -3.36 -13.06
N LEU A 28 -18.11 -2.77 -12.17
CA LEU A 28 -17.76 -2.53 -10.77
C LEU A 28 -18.57 -3.48 -9.89
N TRP A 29 -18.10 -3.66 -8.64
CA TRP A 29 -18.82 -4.41 -7.61
C TRP A 29 -20.14 -3.74 -7.23
N THR A 30 -21.10 -4.55 -6.80
CA THR A 30 -22.42 -4.05 -6.37
C THR A 30 -22.29 -3.09 -5.18
N HIS A 31 -21.43 -3.46 -4.23
CA HIS A 31 -20.96 -2.61 -3.14
C HIS A 31 -19.47 -2.36 -3.34
N THR A 32 -19.11 -1.09 -3.47
CA THR A 32 -17.73 -0.69 -3.76
C THR A 32 -17.24 0.24 -2.67
N HIS A 33 -16.06 -0.06 -2.11
CA HIS A 33 -15.34 0.88 -1.27
C HIS A 33 -14.56 1.86 -2.15
N LEU A 34 -14.74 3.15 -1.89
CA LEU A 34 -14.00 4.21 -2.58
C LEU A 34 -12.90 4.71 -1.65
N LEU A 35 -11.66 4.58 -2.09
CA LEU A 35 -10.50 5.17 -1.42
C LEU A 35 -10.01 6.34 -2.27
N ALA A 36 -9.95 7.53 -1.68
CA ALA A 36 -9.40 8.71 -2.32
C ALA A 36 -8.15 9.17 -1.56
N LEU A 37 -7.05 9.35 -2.28
CA LEU A 37 -5.82 9.93 -1.75
C LEU A 37 -5.82 11.42 -2.03
N PHE A 38 -5.31 12.18 -1.08
CA PHE A 38 -5.18 13.63 -1.16
C PHE A 38 -3.75 14.03 -0.76
N GLU A 39 -3.32 15.22 -1.19
CA GLU A 39 -2.07 15.80 -0.70
C GLU A 39 -2.16 16.03 0.82
N ALA A 40 -1.02 15.89 1.52
CA ALA A 40 -0.96 15.93 2.98
C ALA A 40 -1.46 17.25 3.60
N ASP A 41 -1.42 18.35 2.84
CA ASP A 41 -1.91 19.66 3.25
C ASP A 41 -3.43 19.87 2.99
N THR A 42 -4.11 18.86 2.44
CA THR A 42 -5.54 18.91 2.17
C THR A 42 -6.34 18.80 3.47
N ASN A 43 -7.26 19.74 3.68
CA ASN A 43 -8.21 19.67 4.77
C ASN A 43 -9.34 18.67 4.46
N ALA A 44 -9.33 17.53 5.15
CA ALA A 44 -10.30 16.46 4.95
C ALA A 44 -11.75 16.89 5.21
N GLU A 45 -12.02 17.71 6.23
CA GLU A 45 -13.38 18.18 6.55
C GLU A 45 -13.95 19.05 5.42
N LEU A 46 -13.12 19.93 4.84
CA LEU A 46 -13.53 20.76 3.70
C LEU A 46 -13.78 19.92 2.45
N ALA A 47 -12.94 18.90 2.21
CA ALA A 47 -13.14 17.98 1.10
C ALA A 47 -14.46 17.20 1.23
N LEU A 48 -14.75 16.68 2.43
CA LEU A 48 -16.00 15.97 2.73
C LEU A 48 -17.22 16.88 2.63
N ALA A 49 -17.15 18.10 3.15
CA ALA A 49 -18.22 19.08 3.02
C ALA A 49 -18.50 19.40 1.55
N HIS A 50 -17.45 19.62 0.75
CA HIS A 50 -17.58 19.88 -0.69
C HIS A 50 -18.20 18.68 -1.43
N LEU A 51 -17.80 17.45 -1.09
CA LEU A 51 -18.40 16.24 -1.64
C LEU A 51 -19.90 16.15 -1.34
N SER A 52 -20.31 16.40 -0.09
CA SER A 52 -21.73 16.36 0.29
C SER A 52 -22.56 17.40 -0.47
N LEU A 53 -22.01 18.60 -0.68
CA LEU A 53 -22.63 19.66 -1.49
C LEU A 53 -22.79 19.26 -2.96
N LEU A 54 -21.78 18.60 -3.53
CA LEU A 54 -21.78 18.18 -4.94
C LEU A 54 -22.73 17.01 -5.21
N THR A 55 -22.80 16.04 -4.30
CA THR A 55 -23.70 14.89 -4.44
C THR A 55 -25.14 15.24 -4.08
N GLY A 56 -25.35 16.31 -3.30
CA GLY A 56 -26.67 16.69 -2.78
C GLY A 56 -27.27 15.66 -1.84
N ALA A 57 -26.43 14.76 -1.31
CA ALA A 57 -26.81 13.65 -0.45
C ALA A 57 -25.85 13.55 0.74
N GLU A 58 -26.32 12.89 1.79
CA GLU A 58 -25.45 12.48 2.89
C GLU A 58 -24.43 11.47 2.36
N LEU A 59 -23.18 11.62 2.79
CA LEU A 59 -22.12 10.71 2.41
C LEU A 59 -22.36 9.35 3.09
N PRO A 60 -21.99 8.23 2.44
CA PRO A 60 -21.99 6.92 3.10
C PRO A 60 -21.03 6.90 4.29
N GLU A 61 -21.05 5.82 5.07
CA GLU A 61 -20.07 5.61 6.13
C GLU A 61 -18.65 5.81 5.59
N HIS A 62 -17.88 6.67 6.24
CA HIS A 62 -16.55 7.07 5.79
C HIS A 62 -15.64 7.38 6.97
N SER A 63 -14.35 7.26 6.73
CA SER A 63 -13.30 7.69 7.63
C SER A 63 -12.25 8.47 6.84
N ALA A 64 -11.52 9.35 7.53
CA ALA A 64 -10.36 10.03 6.99
C ALA A 64 -9.18 9.77 7.93
N GLU A 65 -8.04 9.44 7.35
CA GLU A 65 -6.79 9.18 8.07
C GLU A 65 -5.67 9.99 7.42
N VAL A 66 -4.80 10.54 8.24
CA VAL A 66 -3.58 11.20 7.77
C VAL A 66 -2.49 10.14 7.68
N ILE A 67 -1.97 9.95 6.48
CA ILE A 67 -0.82 9.08 6.23
C ILE A 67 0.43 9.92 6.45
N GLU A 68 1.22 9.59 7.47
CA GLU A 68 2.48 10.29 7.72
C GLU A 68 3.50 10.00 6.62
N ASP A 69 4.26 11.03 6.26
CA ASP A 69 5.44 10.87 5.41
C ASP A 69 6.47 10.01 6.14
N GLN A 70 6.59 8.77 5.69
CA GLN A 70 7.62 7.86 6.12
C GLN A 70 8.62 7.69 4.99
N ASP A 71 9.91 7.64 5.33
CA ASP A 71 10.96 7.23 4.41
C ASP A 71 10.82 5.71 4.18
N TRP A 72 9.79 5.33 3.41
CA TRP A 72 9.41 3.93 3.18
C TRP A 72 10.57 3.14 2.59
N GLU A 73 11.44 3.78 1.79
CA GLU A 73 12.68 3.18 1.26
C GLU A 73 13.69 2.82 2.35
N ARG A 74 13.60 3.40 3.55
CA ARG A 74 14.49 3.09 4.68
C ARG A 74 13.80 2.33 5.81
N SER A 75 12.50 2.52 5.99
CA SER A 75 11.71 1.82 7.03
C SER A 75 11.78 0.29 6.89
N TRP A 76 11.94 -0.22 5.67
CA TRP A 76 12.17 -1.66 5.48
C TRP A 76 13.59 -2.09 5.88
N MET A 77 14.61 -1.24 5.74
CA MET A 77 16.01 -1.60 6.04
C MET A 77 16.20 -1.97 7.52
N ASP A 78 15.50 -1.26 8.41
CA ASP A 78 15.54 -1.52 9.86
C ASP A 78 14.92 -2.88 10.22
N ASN A 79 13.93 -3.32 9.44
CA ASN A 79 13.20 -4.56 9.67
C ASN A 79 13.89 -5.81 9.09
N PHE A 80 14.88 -5.65 8.20
CA PHE A 80 15.64 -6.77 7.64
C PHE A 80 16.87 -7.11 8.47
N GLN A 81 16.74 -8.20 9.22
CA GLN A 81 17.81 -8.78 10.03
C GLN A 81 18.43 -9.99 9.31
N PRO A 82 19.70 -10.33 9.57
CA PRO A 82 20.31 -11.55 9.03
C PRO A 82 19.47 -12.80 9.36
N MET A 83 19.21 -13.64 8.35
CA MET A 83 18.38 -14.84 8.50
C MET A 83 19.16 -16.10 8.17
N CYS A 84 19.03 -17.14 8.99
CA CYS A 84 19.63 -18.45 8.75
C CYS A 84 18.62 -19.40 8.09
N PHE A 85 19.01 -19.98 6.96
CA PHE A 85 18.25 -21.02 6.25
C PHE A 85 18.97 -22.36 6.40
N GLY A 86 18.24 -23.35 6.93
CA GLY A 86 18.81 -24.66 7.24
C GLY A 86 19.84 -24.54 8.38
N GLN A 87 21.05 -25.07 8.17
CA GLN A 87 22.06 -25.18 9.23
C GLN A 87 23.23 -24.21 9.07
N ARG A 88 23.51 -23.72 7.86
CA ARG A 88 24.76 -23.01 7.55
C ARG A 88 24.64 -21.87 6.54
N LEU A 89 23.49 -21.68 5.90
CA LEU A 89 23.31 -20.60 4.93
C LEU A 89 22.71 -19.40 5.64
N TRP A 90 23.37 -18.25 5.52
CA TRP A 90 22.88 -16.98 6.03
C TRP A 90 22.63 -16.02 4.88
N ILE A 91 21.46 -15.38 4.90
CA ILE A 91 21.16 -14.21 4.07
C ILE A 91 21.43 -12.98 4.92
N VAL A 92 22.39 -12.16 4.51
CA VAL A 92 22.90 -11.04 5.31
C VAL A 92 22.79 -9.75 4.49
N PRO A 93 22.02 -8.75 4.93
CA PRO A 93 22.02 -7.42 4.30
C PRO A 93 23.38 -6.74 4.43
N SER A 94 23.76 -5.90 3.47
CA SER A 94 25.07 -5.23 3.43
C SER A 94 25.33 -4.31 4.63
N TRP A 95 24.29 -3.84 5.32
CA TRP A 95 24.37 -3.04 6.54
C TRP A 95 24.51 -3.86 7.83
N HIS A 96 24.55 -5.20 7.76
CA HIS A 96 24.77 -6.07 8.91
C HIS A 96 26.05 -6.89 8.78
N ALA A 97 26.72 -7.13 9.92
CA ALA A 97 27.78 -8.12 9.99
C ALA A 97 27.17 -9.53 9.99
N ALA A 98 27.84 -10.48 9.32
CA ALA A 98 27.46 -11.89 9.36
C ALA A 98 27.52 -12.41 10.81
N PRO A 99 26.40 -12.90 11.37
CA PRO A 99 26.38 -13.42 12.75
C PRO A 99 27.32 -14.61 12.94
N GLN A 100 27.55 -15.39 11.88
CA GLN A 100 28.48 -16.50 11.87
C GLN A 100 29.45 -16.38 10.67
N PRO A 101 30.63 -15.76 10.88
CA PRO A 101 31.59 -15.52 9.80
C PRO A 101 32.07 -16.78 9.07
N ASP A 102 32.16 -17.91 9.78
CA ASP A 102 32.60 -19.20 9.22
C ASP A 102 31.49 -20.01 8.50
N ALA A 103 30.26 -19.47 8.48
CA ALA A 103 29.14 -20.05 7.76
C ALA A 103 29.15 -19.65 6.26
N VAL A 104 28.23 -20.20 5.48
CA VAL A 104 28.03 -19.77 4.10
C VAL A 104 27.17 -18.50 4.14
N ASN A 105 27.79 -17.35 3.93
CA ASN A 105 27.13 -16.05 3.98
C ASN A 105 26.85 -15.54 2.56
N LEU A 106 25.58 -15.37 2.22
CA LEU A 106 25.13 -14.70 1.00
C LEU A 106 24.75 -13.26 1.35
N LEU A 107 25.49 -12.30 0.80
CA LEU A 107 25.16 -10.89 0.90
C LEU A 107 24.02 -10.58 -0.08
N LEU A 108 22.87 -10.16 0.44
CA LEU A 108 21.70 -9.82 -0.38
C LEU A 108 20.92 -8.68 0.28
N ASP A 109 20.88 -7.55 -0.41
CA ASP A 109 20.06 -6.41 0.00
C ASP A 109 18.63 -6.61 -0.49
N PRO A 110 17.61 -6.48 0.38
CA PRO A 110 16.21 -6.53 -0.01
C PRO A 110 15.88 -5.48 -1.08
N GLY A 111 14.93 -5.80 -1.96
CA GLY A 111 14.53 -4.94 -3.08
C GLY A 111 15.36 -5.11 -4.37
N LEU A 112 16.52 -5.78 -4.33
CA LEU A 112 17.37 -5.99 -5.52
C LEU A 112 17.12 -7.33 -6.26
N ALA A 113 16.41 -8.28 -5.65
CA ALA A 113 16.07 -9.56 -6.26
C ALA A 113 14.56 -9.81 -6.20
N PHE A 114 13.93 -9.91 -7.36
CA PHE A 114 12.54 -10.35 -7.49
C PHE A 114 12.48 -11.86 -7.17
N GLY A 115 11.63 -12.28 -6.23
CA GLY A 115 11.38 -13.69 -5.90
C GLY A 115 11.96 -14.19 -4.57
N THR A 116 11.90 -13.39 -3.51
CA THR A 116 12.08 -13.87 -2.12
C THR A 116 10.80 -14.48 -1.56
#